data_AF-A0A6J6I8P5-F1
#
_entry.id   AF-A0A6J6I8P5-F1
#
_cell.length_a   1.000
_cell.length_b   1.000
_cell.length_c   1.000
_cell.angle_alpha   90.00
_cell.angle_beta   90.00
_cell.angle_gamma   90.00
#
_symmetry.space_group_name_H-M   'P 1'
#
loop_
_entity.id
_entity.type
_entity.pdbx_description
1 polymer ?
#
loop_
_entity_poly.entity_id
_entity_poly.type
_entity_poly.pdbx_seq_one_letter_code
_entity_poly.pdbx_strand_id
1 'polypeptide(L)'
;MFGNDVDMLAIINDGALARHGLSMAELRGLPDGIAVLEQVTPGGFLDAMRPGGTIDGDPAMMAIARERAVEQFDELETEPAGTLKLITRRTAHTINSALQNVEKLKAKGAADNPLYMAPIDAIRLSLVDGSAVRVSNRWGSVESTIRIDDTLRDGVVAMTHGFGNANTTGMPSARRNPGVNVNALAPTGPGSFDPVSTMSQLTGIPVDVTAL
;
A
#
# COMPACT_ATOMS: atom_id res chain seq x y z
N MET A 1 -17.72 19.87 16.57
CA MET A 1 -18.67 19.53 15.48
C MET A 1 -18.89 20.82 14.72
N PHE A 2 -18.46 20.90 13.45
CA PHE A 2 -18.61 22.12 12.65
C PHE A 2 -20.10 22.38 12.42
N GLY A 3 -20.53 23.64 12.52
CA GLY A 3 -21.93 24.02 12.28
C GLY A 3 -22.33 23.83 10.81
N ASN A 4 -23.63 23.74 10.54
CA ASN A 4 -24.16 23.55 9.18
C ASN A 4 -23.82 24.70 8.21
N ASP A 5 -23.42 25.86 8.73
CA ASP A 5 -23.03 27.04 7.93
C ASP A 5 -21.53 27.07 7.60
N VAL A 6 -20.79 26.03 7.98
CA VAL A 6 -19.36 25.94 7.72
C VAL A 6 -19.11 25.37 6.33
N ASP A 7 -18.50 26.18 5.46
CA ASP A 7 -18.04 25.73 4.15
C ASP A 7 -16.80 24.84 4.30
N MET A 8 -17.03 23.55 4.53
CA MET A 8 -15.97 22.56 4.68
C MET A 8 -15.06 22.46 3.45
N LEU A 9 -15.59 22.73 2.26
CA LEU A 9 -14.76 22.74 1.05
C LEU A 9 -13.81 23.93 1.05
N ALA A 10 -14.26 25.11 1.45
CA ALA A 10 -13.39 26.29 1.58
C ALA A 10 -12.28 26.04 2.62
N ILE A 11 -12.62 25.51 3.80
CA ILE A 11 -11.63 25.20 4.85
C ILE A 11 -10.53 24.25 4.35
N ILE A 12 -10.90 23.24 3.58
CA ILE A 12 -9.95 22.23 3.10
C ILE A 12 -9.10 22.76 1.94
N ASN A 13 -9.68 23.58 1.04
CA ASN A 13 -9.07 23.86 -0.27
C ASN A 13 -8.52 25.28 -0.42
N ASP A 14 -9.03 26.28 0.30
CA ASP A 14 -8.67 27.68 0.07
C ASP A 14 -7.18 27.96 0.28
N GLY A 15 -6.52 27.27 1.22
CA GLY A 15 -5.07 27.41 1.42
C GLY A 15 -4.23 26.96 0.22
N ALA A 16 -4.68 25.95 -0.53
CA ALA A 16 -4.03 25.52 -1.75
C ALA A 16 -4.38 26.45 -2.92
N LEU A 17 -5.67 26.84 -3.04
CA LEU A 17 -6.17 27.71 -4.09
C LEU A 17 -5.57 29.12 -4.04
N ALA A 18 -5.29 29.64 -2.84
CA ALA A 18 -4.69 30.95 -2.65
C ALA A 18 -3.33 31.11 -3.36
N ARG A 19 -2.58 30.01 -3.54
CA ARG A 19 -1.30 30.02 -4.30
C ARG A 19 -1.48 30.35 -5.78
N HIS A 20 -2.71 30.22 -6.27
CA HIS A 20 -3.11 30.53 -7.63
C HIS A 20 -4.05 31.74 -7.69
N GLY A 21 -4.19 32.51 -6.60
CA GLY A 21 -5.11 33.63 -6.54
C GLY A 21 -6.58 33.24 -6.64
N LEU A 22 -6.94 32.07 -6.11
CA LEU A 22 -8.29 31.51 -6.12
C LEU A 22 -8.77 31.15 -4.71
N SER A 23 -10.08 30.97 -4.60
CA SER A 23 -10.80 30.44 -3.44
C SER A 23 -11.98 29.61 -3.90
N MET A 24 -12.57 28.82 -3.01
CA MET A 24 -13.81 28.10 -3.29
C MET A 24 -14.96 29.03 -3.64
N ALA A 25 -14.98 30.25 -3.09
CA ALA A 25 -15.97 31.26 -3.44
C ALA A 25 -15.78 31.75 -4.90
N GLU A 26 -14.54 32.06 -5.28
CA GLU A 26 -14.21 32.49 -6.64
C GLU A 26 -14.44 31.39 -7.66
N LEU A 27 -14.02 30.15 -7.37
CA LEU A 27 -14.27 28.99 -8.23
C LEU A 27 -15.75 28.81 -8.52
N ARG A 28 -16.63 28.85 -7.49
CA ARG A 28 -18.08 28.73 -7.69
C ARG A 28 -18.67 29.86 -8.55
N GLY A 29 -18.00 31.01 -8.61
CA GLY A 29 -18.39 32.14 -9.47
C GLY A 29 -17.90 32.03 -10.92
N LEU A 30 -17.00 31.09 -11.23
CA LEU A 30 -16.49 30.88 -12.58
C LEU A 30 -17.45 30.03 -13.43
N PRO A 31 -17.41 30.16 -14.77
CA PRO A 31 -18.10 29.26 -15.68
C PRO A 31 -17.77 27.80 -15.37
N ASP A 32 -18.80 26.99 -15.12
CA ASP A 32 -18.72 25.56 -14.76
C ASP A 32 -17.89 25.24 -13.51
N GLY A 33 -17.51 26.25 -12.71
CA GLY A 33 -16.64 26.05 -11.56
C GLY A 33 -15.18 25.77 -11.90
N ILE A 34 -14.73 26.11 -13.12
CA ILE A 34 -13.41 25.72 -13.64
C ILE A 34 -12.48 26.93 -13.74
N ALA A 35 -11.31 26.83 -13.11
CA ALA A 35 -10.18 27.73 -13.34
C ALA A 35 -9.10 27.02 -14.16
N VAL A 36 -8.66 27.64 -15.24
CA VAL A 36 -7.48 27.19 -15.99
C VAL A 36 -6.25 27.84 -15.36
N LEU A 37 -5.41 27.02 -14.74
CA LEU A 37 -4.15 27.49 -14.14
C LEU A 37 -3.09 27.70 -15.23
N GLU A 38 -2.11 28.54 -14.93
CA GLU A 38 -0.93 28.71 -15.79
C GLU A 38 -0.24 27.36 -16.02
N GLN A 39 0.09 27.06 -17.28
CA GLN A 39 0.81 25.84 -17.60
C GLN A 39 2.23 25.95 -17.06
N VAL A 40 2.59 25.02 -16.18
CA VAL A 40 3.95 24.92 -15.67
C VAL A 40 4.85 24.39 -16.78
N THR A 41 5.93 25.11 -17.12
CA THR A 41 6.94 24.59 -18.06
C THR A 41 7.58 23.32 -17.49
N PRO A 42 7.60 22.19 -18.22
CA PRO A 42 8.26 20.97 -17.77
C PRO A 42 9.71 21.25 -17.35
N GLY A 43 10.08 20.78 -16.16
CA GLY A 43 11.43 21.01 -15.60
C GLY A 43 11.62 22.35 -14.88
N GLY A 44 10.72 23.33 -15.03
CA GLY A 44 10.84 24.64 -14.37
C GLY A 44 10.83 24.60 -12.83
N PHE A 45 10.35 23.49 -12.24
CA PHE A 45 10.45 23.27 -10.80
C PHE A 45 11.91 23.14 -10.32
N LEU A 46 12.83 22.68 -11.18
CA LEU A 46 14.25 22.57 -10.84
C LEU A 46 14.86 23.96 -10.62
N ASP A 47 14.48 24.93 -11.45
CA ASP A 47 14.88 26.34 -11.29
C ASP A 47 14.33 26.93 -10.00
N ALA A 48 13.10 26.58 -9.62
CA ALA A 48 12.51 27.01 -8.35
C ALA A 48 13.18 26.35 -7.12
N MET A 49 13.56 25.07 -7.23
CA MET A 49 14.27 24.36 -6.17
C MET A 49 15.70 24.84 -6.01
N ARG A 50 16.37 25.21 -7.11
CA ARG A 50 17.76 25.72 -7.12
C ARG A 50 17.99 26.71 -8.28
N PRO A 51 17.71 28.00 -8.08
CA PRO A 51 17.96 29.01 -9.11
C PRO A 51 19.44 29.04 -9.53
N GLY A 52 19.74 28.59 -10.76
CA GLY A 52 21.08 28.65 -11.35
C GLY A 52 22.14 27.73 -10.72
N GLY A 53 21.73 26.71 -9.96
CA GLY A 53 22.65 25.85 -9.19
C GLY A 53 22.63 24.37 -9.57
N THR A 54 23.64 23.63 -9.13
CA THR A 54 23.63 22.16 -9.16
C THR A 54 22.83 21.61 -7.98
N ILE A 55 22.16 20.47 -8.21
CA ILE A 55 21.52 19.69 -7.14
C ILE A 55 22.60 18.83 -6.48
N ASP A 56 22.69 18.95 -5.15
CA ASP A 56 23.45 17.99 -4.35
C ASP A 56 22.70 16.65 -4.38
N GLY A 57 23.26 15.68 -5.11
CA GLY A 57 22.69 14.35 -5.28
C GLY A 57 22.97 13.40 -4.13
N ASP A 58 23.86 13.78 -3.21
CA ASP A 58 24.22 12.96 -2.05
C ASP A 58 24.34 13.82 -0.77
N PRO A 59 23.27 14.53 -0.38
CA PRO A 59 23.31 15.39 0.79
C PRO A 59 23.62 14.58 2.05
N ALA A 60 24.22 15.21 3.07
CA ALA A 60 24.62 14.53 4.30
C ALA A 60 23.51 13.72 4.97
N MET A 61 22.25 14.17 4.84
CA MET A 61 21.07 13.44 5.35
C MET A 61 20.87 12.05 4.70
N MET A 62 21.45 11.80 3.52
CA MET A 62 21.37 10.53 2.81
C MET A 62 22.33 9.47 3.38
N ALA A 63 23.27 9.85 4.26
CA ALA A 63 24.21 8.92 4.88
C ALA A 63 23.49 7.73 5.52
N ILE A 64 22.38 7.98 6.24
CA ILE A 64 21.58 6.95 6.89
C ILE A 64 20.92 5.98 5.89
N ALA A 65 20.52 6.45 4.70
CA ALA A 65 19.99 5.57 3.66
C ALA A 65 21.08 4.70 3.04
N ARG A 66 22.30 5.24 2.84
CA ARG A 66 23.43 4.45 2.32
C ARG A 66 23.83 3.35 3.29
N GLU A 67 23.95 3.69 4.58
CA GLU A 67 24.20 2.73 5.65
C GLU A 67 23.11 1.65 5.69
N ARG A 68 21.83 2.06 5.68
CA ARG A 68 20.71 1.11 5.66
C ARG A 68 20.69 0.23 4.41
N ALA A 69 21.06 0.75 3.24
CA ALA A 69 21.12 -0.03 2.01
C ALA A 69 22.18 -1.13 2.05
N VAL A 70 23.34 -0.86 2.66
CA VAL A 70 24.38 -1.88 2.89
C VAL A 70 23.86 -2.95 3.86
N GLU A 71 23.26 -2.56 4.97
CA GLU A 71 22.66 -3.52 5.92
C GLU A 71 21.59 -4.40 5.25
N GLN A 72 20.71 -3.82 4.44
CA GLN A 72 19.69 -4.55 3.70
C GLN A 72 20.31 -5.53 2.70
N PHE A 73 21.42 -5.17 2.07
CA PHE A 73 22.13 -6.05 1.15
C PHE A 73 22.71 -7.25 1.91
N ASP A 74 23.39 -7.01 3.04
CA ASP A 74 23.95 -8.07 3.89
C ASP A 74 22.85 -8.98 4.47
N GLU A 75 21.71 -8.41 4.88
CA GLU A 75 20.52 -9.15 5.31
C GLU A 75 19.98 -10.06 4.19
N LEU A 76 19.99 -9.61 2.94
CA LEU A 76 19.55 -10.39 1.78
C LEU A 76 20.55 -11.48 1.41
N GLU A 77 21.86 -11.21 1.46
CA GLU A 77 22.89 -12.21 1.17
C GLU A 77 22.90 -13.36 2.18
N THR A 78 22.57 -13.06 3.45
CA THR A 78 22.53 -14.03 4.54
C THR A 78 21.15 -14.65 4.77
N GLU A 79 20.15 -14.26 3.96
CA GLU A 79 18.80 -14.76 4.10
C GLU A 79 18.73 -16.26 3.81
N PRO A 80 18.04 -17.07 4.66
CA PRO A 80 17.88 -18.48 4.40
C PRO A 80 17.28 -18.76 3.02
N ALA A 81 17.87 -19.73 2.32
CA ALA A 81 17.36 -20.16 1.03
C ALA A 81 15.89 -20.63 1.16
N GLY A 82 15.04 -20.13 0.26
CA GLY A 82 13.61 -20.47 0.24
C GLY A 82 12.72 -19.61 1.13
N THR A 83 13.27 -18.56 1.74
CA THR A 83 12.47 -17.49 2.37
C THR A 83 11.48 -16.92 1.38
N LEU A 84 10.20 -16.88 1.75
CA LEU A 84 9.15 -16.27 0.92
C LEU A 84 9.02 -14.78 1.24
N LYS A 85 8.87 -13.97 0.21
CA LYS A 85 8.62 -12.52 0.33
C LYS A 85 7.17 -12.22 -0.02
N LEU A 86 6.45 -11.67 0.95
CA LEU A 86 5.09 -11.19 0.79
C LEU A 86 5.07 -9.81 0.15
N ILE A 87 4.38 -9.70 -0.98
CA ILE A 87 4.08 -8.43 -1.65
C ILE A 87 2.58 -8.10 -1.59
N THR A 88 2.26 -6.82 -1.71
CA THR A 88 0.87 -6.39 -1.86
C THR A 88 0.39 -6.64 -3.28
N ARG A 89 -0.72 -7.36 -3.44
CA ARG A 89 -1.42 -7.52 -4.71
C ARG A 89 -2.48 -6.43 -4.88
N ARG A 90 -2.58 -5.86 -6.07
CA ARG A 90 -3.67 -4.94 -6.44
C ARG A 90 -4.62 -5.63 -7.40
N THR A 91 -5.91 -5.34 -7.29
CA THR A 91 -6.93 -5.80 -8.24
C THR A 91 -7.80 -4.63 -8.66
N ALA A 92 -8.40 -4.72 -9.85
CA ALA A 92 -9.30 -3.69 -10.37
C ALA A 92 -10.65 -3.62 -9.62
N HIS A 93 -10.85 -4.48 -8.62
CA HIS A 93 -12.11 -4.64 -7.90
C HIS A 93 -12.04 -4.18 -6.44
N THR A 94 -10.88 -3.67 -6.01
CA THR A 94 -10.67 -3.12 -4.67
C THR A 94 -10.02 -1.73 -4.76
N ILE A 95 -10.40 -0.84 -3.85
CA ILE A 95 -9.64 0.37 -3.54
C ILE A 95 -9.44 0.36 -2.04
N ASN A 96 -8.32 -0.24 -1.61
CA ASN A 96 -8.05 -0.51 -0.21
C ASN A 96 -9.29 -1.19 0.44
N SER A 97 -9.68 -0.74 1.64
CA SER A 97 -10.89 -1.20 2.32
C SER A 97 -12.19 -0.53 1.84
N ALA A 98 -12.12 0.54 1.05
CA ALA A 98 -13.28 1.40 0.76
C ALA A 98 -14.41 0.69 -0.01
N LEU A 99 -14.05 -0.25 -0.89
CA LEU A 99 -15.02 -0.93 -1.76
C LEU A 99 -15.48 -2.29 -1.23
N GLN A 100 -15.04 -2.69 -0.03
CA GLN A 100 -15.28 -4.04 0.50
C GLN A 100 -16.74 -4.35 0.83
N ASN A 101 -17.59 -3.32 0.92
CA ASN A 101 -19.03 -3.48 1.15
C ASN A 101 -19.86 -3.47 -0.15
N VAL A 102 -19.23 -3.27 -1.32
CA VAL A 102 -19.90 -3.24 -2.62
C VAL A 102 -20.02 -4.64 -3.19
N GLU A 103 -21.20 -5.25 -3.06
CA GLU A 103 -21.46 -6.65 -3.42
C GLU A 103 -21.10 -7.01 -4.87
N LYS A 104 -21.41 -6.11 -5.82
CA LYS A 104 -21.09 -6.29 -7.24
C LYS A 104 -19.59 -6.44 -7.51
N LEU A 105 -18.74 -5.81 -6.69
CA LEU A 105 -17.29 -5.93 -6.83
C LEU A 105 -16.77 -7.21 -6.19
N LYS A 106 -17.36 -7.65 -5.08
CA LYS A 106 -17.02 -8.95 -4.45
C LYS A 106 -17.21 -10.12 -5.43
N ALA A 107 -18.32 -10.13 -6.15
CA ALA A 107 -18.62 -11.16 -7.16
C ALA A 107 -17.64 -11.18 -8.34
N LYS A 108 -16.82 -10.14 -8.54
CA LYS A 108 -15.86 -10.02 -9.64
C LYS A 108 -14.42 -10.41 -9.27
N GLY A 109 -14.21 -11.03 -8.11
CA GLY A 109 -12.86 -11.41 -7.66
C GLY A 109 -12.33 -10.54 -6.51
N ALA A 110 -13.22 -9.93 -5.74
CA ALA A 110 -12.92 -9.34 -4.43
C ALA A 110 -13.73 -10.02 -3.32
N ALA A 111 -14.07 -11.30 -3.49
CA ALA A 111 -14.84 -12.06 -2.52
C ALA A 111 -14.02 -12.29 -1.25
N ASP A 112 -12.73 -12.58 -1.41
CA ASP A 112 -11.72 -12.86 -0.39
C ASP A 112 -10.34 -12.35 -0.84
N ASN A 113 -9.29 -12.70 -0.09
CA ASN A 113 -7.90 -12.39 -0.40
C ASN A 113 -6.98 -13.59 -0.11
N PRO A 114 -6.95 -14.60 -1.00
CA PRO A 114 -6.07 -15.75 -0.84
C PRO A 114 -4.60 -15.32 -0.88
N LEU A 115 -3.72 -16.19 -0.38
CA LEU A 115 -2.29 -16.06 -0.59
C LEU A 115 -1.95 -16.64 -1.97
N TYR A 116 -1.59 -15.77 -2.90
CA TYR A 116 -1.12 -16.18 -4.22
C TYR A 116 0.32 -16.68 -4.13
N MET A 117 0.62 -17.79 -4.78
CA MET A 117 1.92 -18.47 -4.70
C MET A 117 2.31 -19.05 -6.06
N ALA A 118 3.61 -18.98 -6.39
CA ALA A 118 4.15 -19.60 -7.59
C ALA A 118 4.04 -21.15 -7.52
N PRO A 119 3.82 -21.85 -8.64
CA PRO A 119 3.69 -23.30 -8.65
C PRO A 119 4.89 -24.04 -8.02
N ILE A 120 6.11 -23.55 -8.23
CA ILE A 120 7.31 -24.20 -7.70
C ILE A 120 7.40 -24.13 -6.17
N ASP A 121 6.96 -23.02 -5.57
CA ASP A 121 6.92 -22.85 -4.13
C ASP A 121 5.84 -23.71 -3.50
N ALA A 122 4.69 -23.84 -4.17
CA ALA A 122 3.63 -24.74 -3.73
C ALA A 122 4.11 -26.20 -3.75
N ILE A 123 4.80 -26.64 -4.81
CA ILE A 123 5.41 -27.97 -4.87
C ILE A 123 6.43 -28.15 -3.76
N ARG A 124 7.32 -27.18 -3.55
CA ARG A 124 8.34 -27.20 -2.49
C ARG A 124 7.73 -27.35 -1.09
N LEU A 125 6.58 -26.73 -0.86
CA LEU A 125 5.86 -26.78 0.41
C LEU A 125 4.79 -27.89 0.48
N SER A 126 4.67 -28.73 -0.55
CA SER A 126 3.62 -29.77 -0.67
C SER A 126 2.19 -29.20 -0.53
N LEU A 127 1.96 -28.01 -1.10
CA LEU A 127 0.67 -27.31 -1.12
C LEU A 127 0.03 -27.42 -2.52
N VAL A 128 -1.29 -27.32 -2.55
CA VAL A 128 -2.10 -27.29 -3.77
C VAL A 128 -3.05 -26.08 -3.75
N ASP A 129 -3.66 -25.77 -4.89
CA ASP A 129 -4.70 -24.73 -4.95
C ASP A 129 -5.82 -25.04 -3.94
N GLY A 130 -6.18 -24.04 -3.13
CA GLY A 130 -7.18 -24.17 -2.06
C GLY A 130 -6.66 -24.74 -0.74
N SER A 131 -5.38 -25.13 -0.63
CA SER A 131 -4.80 -25.54 0.66
C SER A 131 -4.98 -24.46 1.72
N ALA A 132 -5.48 -24.85 2.90
CA ALA A 132 -5.53 -23.98 4.07
C ALA A 132 -4.12 -23.83 4.66
N VAL A 133 -3.69 -22.59 4.91
CA VAL A 133 -2.34 -22.28 5.37
C VAL A 133 -2.33 -21.23 6.46
N ARG A 134 -1.32 -21.31 7.33
CA ARG A 134 -0.90 -20.22 8.21
C ARG A 134 0.29 -19.51 7.57
N VAL A 135 0.16 -18.19 7.43
CA VAL A 135 1.22 -17.28 7.03
C VAL A 135 1.67 -16.53 8.26
N SER A 136 2.96 -16.59 8.59
CA SER A 136 3.47 -16.00 9.83
C SER A 136 4.83 -15.37 9.67
N ASN A 137 5.14 -14.43 10.55
CA ASN A 137 6.49 -13.94 10.78
C ASN A 137 6.59 -13.48 12.25
N ARG A 138 7.67 -12.79 12.61
CA ARG A 138 7.87 -12.27 13.97
C ARG A 138 6.82 -11.25 14.44
N TRP A 139 6.07 -10.64 13.52
CA TRP A 139 5.11 -9.57 13.82
C TRP A 139 3.69 -10.09 14.02
N GLY A 140 3.36 -11.22 13.42
CA GLY A 140 2.05 -11.81 13.56
C GLY A 140 1.82 -13.03 12.67
N SER A 141 0.56 -13.44 12.60
CA SER A 141 0.12 -14.51 11.73
C SER A 141 -1.29 -14.28 11.21
N VAL A 142 -1.57 -14.83 10.03
CA VAL A 142 -2.90 -14.87 9.41
C VAL A 142 -3.14 -16.25 8.83
N GLU A 143 -4.40 -16.67 8.77
CA GLU A 143 -4.81 -17.93 8.14
C GLU A 143 -5.49 -17.62 6.81
N SER A 144 -5.07 -18.27 5.73
CA SER A 144 -5.60 -18.01 4.40
C SER A 144 -5.65 -19.30 3.58
N THR A 145 -6.09 -19.19 2.33
CA THR A 145 -6.07 -20.27 1.35
C THR A 145 -5.05 -19.96 0.27
N ILE A 146 -4.38 -21.00 -0.23
CA ILE A 146 -3.47 -20.88 -1.36
C ILE A 146 -4.25 -20.66 -2.65
N ARG A 147 -3.77 -19.72 -3.45
CA ARG A 147 -4.11 -19.62 -4.87
C ARG A 147 -2.85 -19.74 -5.71
N ILE A 148 -2.80 -20.72 -6.60
CA ILE A 148 -1.64 -20.86 -7.50
C ILE A 148 -1.71 -19.81 -8.60
N ASP A 149 -0.59 -19.13 -8.84
CA ASP A 149 -0.43 -18.12 -9.87
C ASP A 149 0.94 -18.30 -10.55
N ASP A 150 0.93 -18.79 -11.79
CA ASP A 150 2.12 -19.05 -12.59
C ASP A 150 2.79 -17.78 -13.14
N THR A 151 2.17 -16.62 -12.96
CA THR A 151 2.75 -15.32 -13.30
C THR A 151 3.60 -14.75 -12.15
N LEU A 152 3.51 -15.32 -10.95
CA LEU A 152 4.35 -14.92 -9.83
C LEU A 152 5.76 -15.49 -9.95
N ARG A 153 6.72 -14.65 -9.57
CA ARG A 153 8.12 -15.05 -9.43
C ARG A 153 8.28 -16.03 -8.25
N ASP A 154 9.11 -17.04 -8.45
CA ASP A 154 9.56 -17.95 -7.39
C ASP A 154 10.13 -17.18 -6.19
N GLY A 155 9.81 -17.64 -4.98
CA GLY A 155 10.15 -16.97 -3.72
C GLY A 155 9.22 -15.81 -3.36
N VAL A 156 8.23 -15.48 -4.20
CA VAL A 156 7.28 -14.39 -3.95
C VAL A 156 5.88 -14.94 -3.71
N VAL A 157 5.26 -14.46 -2.64
CA VAL A 157 3.83 -14.66 -2.38
C VAL A 157 3.13 -13.31 -2.38
N ALA A 158 1.87 -13.27 -2.80
CA ALA A 158 1.14 -12.01 -2.92
C ALA A 158 -0.24 -12.09 -2.26
N MET A 159 -0.67 -11.03 -1.60
CA MET A 159 -2.01 -10.96 -1.01
C MET A 159 -2.60 -9.56 -1.19
N THR A 160 -3.88 -9.48 -1.51
CA THR A 160 -4.59 -8.20 -1.63
C THR A 160 -4.87 -7.62 -0.25
N HIS A 161 -4.56 -6.34 -0.04
CA HIS A 161 -4.84 -5.63 1.21
C HIS A 161 -6.29 -5.10 1.28
N GLY A 162 -6.66 -4.53 2.43
CA GLY A 162 -7.99 -3.94 2.66
C GLY A 162 -9.05 -4.92 3.17
N PHE A 163 -8.67 -6.15 3.49
CA PHE A 163 -9.52 -7.19 4.08
C PHE A 163 -9.33 -7.29 5.61
N GLY A 164 -9.99 -8.28 6.25
CA GLY A 164 -10.04 -8.44 7.71
C GLY A 164 -11.26 -7.77 8.35
N ASN A 165 -12.41 -7.80 7.67
CA ASN A 165 -13.57 -6.97 8.01
C ASN A 165 -14.60 -7.66 8.94
N ALA A 166 -14.24 -8.74 9.62
CA ALA A 166 -15.20 -9.57 10.41
C ALA A 166 -15.95 -8.75 11.47
N ASN A 167 -15.26 -7.76 12.06
CA ASN A 167 -15.76 -6.92 13.14
C ASN A 167 -16.09 -5.48 12.68
N THR A 168 -16.15 -5.22 11.37
CA THR A 168 -16.39 -3.86 10.85
C THR A 168 -17.87 -3.49 10.87
N THR A 169 -18.26 -2.61 11.79
CA THR A 169 -19.64 -2.10 11.92
C THR A 169 -20.11 -1.39 10.64
N GLY A 170 -21.36 -1.60 10.25
CA GLY A 170 -21.95 -0.95 9.07
C GLY A 170 -21.57 -1.55 7.71
N MET A 171 -20.75 -2.62 7.67
CA MET A 171 -20.32 -3.27 6.42
C MET A 171 -20.78 -4.74 6.32
N PRO A 172 -22.10 -5.03 6.22
CA PRO A 172 -22.61 -6.40 6.23
C PRO A 172 -22.07 -7.28 5.09
N SER A 173 -21.87 -6.72 3.89
CA SER A 173 -21.32 -7.47 2.75
C SER A 173 -19.83 -7.78 2.93
N ALA A 174 -19.08 -6.88 3.58
CA ALA A 174 -17.69 -7.14 3.94
C ALA A 174 -17.62 -8.26 4.99
N ARG A 175 -18.47 -8.23 6.02
CA ARG A 175 -18.50 -9.21 7.10
C ARG A 175 -18.84 -10.64 6.67
N ARG A 176 -19.65 -10.83 5.62
CA ARG A 176 -19.99 -12.17 5.09
C ARG A 176 -18.76 -12.94 4.62
N ASN A 177 -17.86 -12.25 3.91
CA ASN A 177 -16.57 -12.80 3.47
C ASN A 177 -15.48 -11.81 3.88
N PRO A 178 -15.00 -11.86 5.14
CA PRO A 178 -14.17 -10.81 5.71
C PRO A 178 -12.75 -10.80 5.14
N GLY A 179 -12.27 -11.94 4.62
CA GLY A 179 -10.86 -12.16 4.30
C GLY A 179 -9.98 -11.98 5.53
N VAL A 180 -8.67 -11.79 5.31
CA VAL A 180 -7.70 -11.56 6.38
C VAL A 180 -6.98 -10.23 6.25
N ASN A 181 -6.60 -9.66 7.39
CA ASN A 181 -5.84 -8.41 7.41
C ASN A 181 -4.35 -8.69 7.22
N VAL A 182 -3.86 -8.56 5.99
CA VAL A 182 -2.44 -8.74 5.65
C VAL A 182 -1.50 -7.82 6.45
N ASN A 183 -1.98 -6.66 6.93
CA ASN A 183 -1.17 -5.74 7.73
C ASN A 183 -0.79 -6.32 9.11
N ALA A 184 -1.41 -7.43 9.53
CA ALA A 184 -0.98 -8.16 10.73
C ALA A 184 0.46 -8.73 10.61
N LEU A 185 1.00 -8.82 9.38
CA LEU A 185 2.36 -9.26 9.10
C LEU A 185 3.33 -8.08 8.91
N ALA A 186 2.84 -6.85 8.89
CA ALA A 186 3.68 -5.67 8.66
C ALA A 186 4.58 -5.39 9.87
N PRO A 187 5.82 -4.90 9.65
CA PRO A 187 6.69 -4.47 10.73
C PRO A 187 6.04 -3.43 11.65
N THR A 188 6.25 -3.59 12.96
CA THR A 188 5.73 -2.67 13.98
C THR A 188 6.79 -2.35 15.04
N GLY A 189 6.64 -1.24 15.77
CA GLY A 189 7.55 -0.86 16.84
C GLY A 189 8.81 -0.09 16.39
N PRO A 190 9.74 0.19 17.30
CA PRO A 190 10.94 0.99 17.01
C PRO A 190 11.77 0.39 15.87
N GLY A 191 12.22 1.23 14.93
CA GLY A 191 13.04 0.82 13.80
C GLY A 191 12.30 0.12 12.65
N SER A 192 10.97 0.11 12.65
CA SER A 192 10.14 -0.54 11.61
C SER A 192 9.77 0.34 10.41
N PHE A 193 10.44 1.50 10.26
CA PHE A 193 10.19 2.47 9.21
C PHE A 193 11.49 2.82 8.48
N ASP A 194 11.36 3.32 7.26
CA ASP A 194 12.48 3.81 6.46
C ASP A 194 13.06 5.11 7.06
N PRO A 195 14.35 5.17 7.41
CA PRO A 195 14.90 6.26 8.21
C PRO A 195 14.95 7.61 7.49
N VAL A 196 14.83 7.64 6.16
CA VAL A 196 14.85 8.89 5.36
C VAL A 196 13.44 9.39 5.07
N SER A 197 12.58 8.52 4.56
CA SER A 197 11.22 8.86 4.13
C SER A 197 10.18 8.74 5.23
N THR A 198 10.52 8.10 6.36
CA THR A 198 9.61 7.74 7.46
C THR A 198 8.47 6.79 7.05
N MET A 199 8.60 6.15 5.89
CA MET A 199 7.57 5.26 5.34
C MET A 199 7.62 3.87 5.98
N SER A 200 6.45 3.26 6.17
CA SER A 200 6.35 1.88 6.62
C SER A 200 6.69 0.88 5.51
N GLN A 201 7.36 -0.22 5.88
CA GLN A 201 7.57 -1.34 4.96
C GLN A 201 6.27 -2.17 4.83
N LEU A 202 5.61 -2.07 3.68
CA LEU A 202 4.34 -2.78 3.40
C LEU A 202 4.44 -3.78 2.25
N THR A 203 5.67 -4.12 1.83
CA THR A 203 5.96 -5.07 0.76
C THR A 203 7.34 -5.68 0.94
N GLY A 204 7.60 -6.81 0.31
CA GLY A 204 8.84 -7.56 0.46
C GLY A 204 9.03 -8.09 1.88
N ILE A 205 7.94 -8.39 2.58
CA ILE A 205 7.95 -8.81 3.98
C ILE A 205 8.30 -10.31 4.04
N PRO A 206 9.36 -10.74 4.74
CA PRO A 206 9.65 -12.16 4.92
C PRO A 206 8.52 -12.86 5.67
N VAL A 207 8.09 -14.01 5.17
CA VAL A 207 7.04 -14.84 5.77
C VAL A 207 7.35 -16.32 5.66
N ASP A 208 6.89 -17.07 6.65
CA ASP A 208 6.78 -18.51 6.64
C ASP A 208 5.36 -18.93 6.28
N VAL A 209 5.22 -20.00 5.51
CA VAL A 209 3.93 -20.57 5.11
C VAL A 209 3.90 -22.04 5.49
N THR A 210 2.89 -22.43 6.28
CA THR A 210 2.69 -23.82 6.75
C THR A 210 1.27 -24.27 6.48
N ALA A 211 1.08 -25.56 6.15
CA ALA A 211 -0.25 -26.14 6.03
C ALA A 211 -0.97 -26.14 7.40
N LEU A 212 -2.30 -25.98 7.37
CA LEU A 212 -3.18 -26.10 8.52
C LEU A 212 -3.76 -27.50 8.66
#